data_AF-A0A965L3S2-F1
#
_entry.id   AF-A0A965L3S2-F1
#
_cell.length_a   1.000
_cell.length_b   1.000
_cell.length_c   1.000
_cell.angle_alpha   90.00
_cell.angle_beta   90.00
_cell.angle_gamma   90.00
#
_symmetry.space_group_name_H-M   'P 1'
#
loop_
_entity.id
_entity.type
_entity.pdbx_description
1 polymer ?
#
loop_
_entity_poly.entity_id
_entity_poly.type
_entity_poly.pdbx_seq_one_letter_code
_entity_poly.pdbx_strand_id
1 'polypeptide(L)'
;ELSLKVKTIANADEKVLLQEFIAFINKTYKSRELTLVAHNGKEFDFPYLCRRMLANGLEIPKSLQLQGKKPWEIIHQDTMEMWKFGDRRSYSSLELLAELMGIEGAKIDLSGDRVNHVFYKEKDLDRIAAYCGDDVIIVAQLYLRFHFLSIVEPQNIEKL
;
A
#
# COMPACT_ATOMS: atom_id res chain seq x y z
N GLU A 1 15.44 18.07 2.34
CA GLU A 1 14.04 18.17 1.89
C GLU A 1 13.33 16.84 2.11
N LEU A 2 12.00 16.83 2.17
CA LEU A 2 11.22 15.61 2.25
C LEU A 2 11.39 14.81 0.93
N SER A 3 11.65 13.52 1.03
CA SER A 3 11.82 12.62 -0.14
C SER A 3 11.06 11.32 0.07
N LEU A 4 10.65 10.70 -1.03
CA LEU A 4 9.92 9.43 -1.05
C LEU A 4 10.69 8.43 -1.89
N LYS A 5 10.90 7.23 -1.35
CA LYS A 5 11.48 6.10 -2.08
C LYS A 5 10.41 5.06 -2.31
N VAL A 6 10.23 4.66 -3.56
CA VAL A 6 9.21 3.70 -3.98
C VAL A 6 9.92 2.49 -4.53
N LYS A 7 9.69 1.33 -3.92
CA LYS A 7 10.20 0.06 -4.42
C LYS A 7 9.03 -0.86 -4.69
N THR A 8 8.98 -1.42 -5.89
CA THR A 8 7.99 -2.43 -6.23
C THR A 8 8.59 -3.83 -6.11
N ILE A 9 7.80 -4.78 -5.61
CA ILE A 9 8.11 -6.21 -5.62
C ILE A 9 7.04 -6.87 -6.49
N ALA A 10 7.45 -7.50 -7.59
CA ALA A 10 6.54 -8.10 -8.55
C ALA A 10 7.10 -9.45 -9.02
N ASN A 11 6.28 -10.50 -8.94
CA ASN A 11 6.63 -11.81 -9.45
C ASN A 11 5.34 -12.53 -9.87
N ALA A 12 5.37 -13.29 -10.97
CA ALA A 12 4.23 -14.07 -11.42
C ALA A 12 3.96 -15.31 -10.54
N ASP A 13 4.99 -15.80 -9.85
CA ASP A 13 4.84 -16.82 -8.80
C ASP A 13 4.54 -16.14 -7.46
N GLU A 14 3.31 -16.36 -6.97
CA GLU A 14 2.84 -15.78 -5.72
C GLU A 14 3.74 -16.15 -4.52
N LYS A 15 4.22 -17.40 -4.45
CA LYS A 15 5.02 -17.85 -3.31
C LYS A 15 6.36 -17.11 -3.28
N VAL A 16 6.99 -16.93 -4.45
CA VAL A 16 8.22 -16.15 -4.58
C VAL A 16 7.97 -14.68 -4.22
N LEU A 17 6.90 -14.08 -4.74
CA LEU A 17 6.49 -12.71 -4.41
C LEU A 17 6.35 -12.49 -2.90
N LEU A 18 5.63 -13.40 -2.22
CA LEU A 18 5.41 -13.31 -0.78
C LEU A 18 6.71 -13.52 0.01
N GLN A 19 7.57 -14.43 -0.42
CA GLN A 19 8.89 -14.64 0.20
C GLN A 19 9.78 -13.40 0.09
N GLU A 20 9.81 -12.76 -1.08
CA GLU A 20 10.56 -11.52 -1.30
C GLU A 20 10.03 -10.38 -0.43
N PHE A 21 8.70 -10.23 -0.32
CA PHE A 21 8.06 -9.26 0.57
C PHE A 21 8.43 -9.51 2.05
N ILE A 22 8.30 -10.75 2.53
CA ILE A 22 8.65 -11.14 3.90
C ILE A 22 10.13 -10.84 4.18
N ALA A 23 11.02 -11.20 3.25
CA ALA A 23 12.44 -10.94 3.36
C ALA A 23 12.74 -9.43 3.42
N PHE A 24 12.05 -8.63 2.60
CA PHE A 24 12.19 -7.18 2.59
C PHE A 24 11.78 -6.55 3.92
N ILE A 25 10.61 -6.92 4.45
CA ILE A 25 10.10 -6.41 5.73
C ILE A 25 11.05 -6.79 6.87
N ASN A 26 11.44 -8.07 6.96
CA ASN A 26 12.29 -8.56 8.03
C ASN A 26 13.73 -8.03 7.95
N LYS A 27 14.29 -7.82 6.76
CA LYS A 27 15.65 -7.28 6.60
C LYS A 27 15.71 -5.80 6.91
N THR A 28 14.75 -5.03 6.40
CA THR A 28 14.80 -3.57 6.42
C THR A 28 14.46 -3.00 7.80
N TYR A 29 13.56 -3.66 8.54
CA TYR A 29 12.97 -3.10 9.77
C TYR A 29 13.26 -3.92 11.03
N LYS A 30 14.32 -4.74 11.02
CA LYS A 30 14.71 -5.65 12.11
C LYS A 30 14.90 -4.97 13.49
N SER A 31 15.18 -3.66 13.51
CA SER A 31 15.51 -2.88 14.72
C SER A 31 14.60 -1.66 14.96
N ARG A 32 13.53 -1.48 14.17
CA ARG A 32 12.61 -0.33 14.28
C ARG A 32 11.17 -0.82 14.26
N GLU A 33 10.30 -0.09 14.95
CA GLU A 33 8.86 -0.29 14.79
C GLU A 33 8.45 0.15 13.37
N LEU A 34 8.05 -0.82 12.56
CA LEU A 34 7.53 -0.58 11.22
C LEU A 34 6.05 -0.21 11.30
N THR A 35 5.73 1.03 10.95
CA THR A 35 4.36 1.46 10.70
C THR A 35 4.04 1.30 9.23
N LEU A 36 3.09 0.41 8.91
CA LEU A 36 2.50 0.32 7.59
C LEU A 36 1.40 1.37 7.44
N VAL A 37 1.33 1.99 6.27
CA VAL A 37 0.28 2.93 5.88
C VAL A 37 -0.37 2.40 4.60
N ALA A 38 -1.69 2.42 4.55
CA ALA A 38 -2.46 1.98 3.40
C ALA A 38 -3.71 2.86 3.19
N HIS A 39 -4.47 2.55 2.14
CA HIS A 39 -5.82 3.07 1.94
C HIS A 39 -6.79 1.89 1.94
N ASN A 40 -7.59 1.75 3.01
CA ASN A 40 -8.41 0.57 3.30
C ASN A 40 -7.62 -0.72 3.59
N GLY A 41 -6.34 -0.63 3.92
CA GLY A 41 -5.49 -1.79 4.17
C GLY A 41 -5.81 -2.55 5.45
N LYS A 42 -6.40 -1.90 6.46
CA LYS A 42 -6.83 -2.61 7.68
C LYS A 42 -7.98 -3.57 7.43
N GLU A 43 -8.86 -3.26 6.48
CA GLU A 43 -10.02 -4.09 6.12
C GLU A 43 -9.74 -5.00 4.92
N PHE A 44 -8.69 -4.73 4.14
CA PHE A 44 -8.36 -5.50 2.94
C PHE A 44 -6.90 -5.99 2.88
N ASP A 45 -5.94 -5.11 2.59
CA ASP A 45 -4.55 -5.47 2.24
C ASP A 45 -3.87 -6.35 3.30
N PHE A 46 -3.86 -5.92 4.56
CA PHE A 46 -3.15 -6.64 5.63
C PHE A 46 -3.78 -8.01 5.90
N PRO A 47 -5.12 -8.13 6.10
CA PRO A 47 -5.75 -9.44 6.21
C PRO A 47 -5.52 -10.34 4.99
N TYR A 48 -5.57 -9.77 3.78
CA TYR A 48 -5.40 -10.52 2.53
C TYR A 48 -3.99 -11.10 2.45
N LEU A 49 -2.95 -10.28 2.63
CA LEU A 49 -1.55 -10.73 2.66
C LEU A 49 -1.33 -11.85 3.68
N CYS A 50 -1.80 -11.68 4.92
CA CYS A 50 -1.67 -12.71 5.96
C CYS A 50 -2.30 -14.05 5.53
N ARG A 51 -3.50 -14.03 4.94
CA ARG A 51 -4.17 -15.25 4.46
C ARG A 51 -3.41 -15.91 3.30
N ARG A 52 -2.86 -15.12 2.38
CA ARG A 52 -2.06 -15.65 1.24
C ARG A 52 -0.74 -16.25 1.70
N MET A 53 -0.09 -15.67 2.72
CA MET A 53 1.10 -16.26 3.36
C MET A 53 0.78 -17.62 3.98
N LEU A 54 -0.30 -17.71 4.77
CA LEU A 54 -0.73 -18.97 5.37
C LEU A 54 -1.06 -20.04 4.33
N ALA A 55 -1.78 -19.67 3.26
CA ALA A 55 -2.10 -20.59 2.16
C ALA A 55 -0.84 -21.15 1.46
N ASN A 56 0.25 -20.38 1.43
CA ASN A 56 1.53 -20.78 0.86
C ASN A 56 2.50 -21.42 1.87
N GLY A 57 2.07 -21.62 3.13
CA GLY A 57 2.90 -22.19 4.20
C GLY A 57 4.04 -21.27 4.63
N LEU A 58 3.86 -19.95 4.53
CA LEU A 58 4.85 -18.93 4.88
C LEU A 58 4.54 -18.30 6.24
N GLU A 59 5.59 -17.98 7.01
CA GLU A 59 5.45 -17.32 8.30
C GLU A 59 5.10 -15.83 8.13
N ILE A 60 4.10 -15.37 8.88
CA ILE A 60 3.66 -13.97 8.85
C ILE A 60 4.69 -13.09 9.59
N PRO A 61 5.19 -11.99 8.99
CA PRO A 61 6.08 -11.04 9.67
C PRO A 61 5.45 -10.46 10.94
N LYS A 62 6.27 -10.22 11.98
CA LYS A 62 5.80 -9.70 13.28
C LYS A 62 4.99 -8.40 13.18
N SER A 63 5.29 -7.55 12.20
CA SER A 63 4.53 -6.31 11.96
C SER A 63 3.07 -6.58 11.62
N LEU A 64 2.79 -7.67 10.89
CA LEU A 64 1.44 -8.06 10.44
C LEU A 64 0.73 -9.02 11.40
N GLN A 65 1.38 -9.47 12.48
CA GLN A 65 0.78 -10.28 13.53
C GLN A 65 -0.03 -9.39 14.49
N LEU A 66 -1.19 -8.94 14.01
CA LEU A 66 -2.06 -7.99 14.74
C LEU A 66 -3.09 -8.68 15.65
N GLN A 67 -3.24 -10.00 15.56
CA GLN A 67 -4.28 -10.72 16.29
C GLN A 67 -4.07 -10.66 17.81
N GLY A 68 -5.13 -10.35 18.55
CA GLY A 68 -5.11 -10.21 20.00
C GLY A 68 -4.59 -8.85 20.49
N LYS A 69 -4.06 -7.99 19.60
CA LYS A 69 -3.71 -6.62 19.94
C LYS A 69 -4.97 -5.76 20.10
N LYS A 70 -4.95 -4.88 21.08
CA LYS A 70 -5.96 -3.83 21.27
C LYS A 70 -5.78 -2.76 20.19
N PRO A 71 -6.84 -2.00 19.85
CA PRO A 71 -6.77 -1.00 18.79
C PRO A 71 -5.61 0.01 18.94
N TRP A 72 -5.29 0.43 20.16
CA TRP A 72 -4.20 1.36 20.45
C TRP A 72 -2.79 0.74 20.44
N GLU A 73 -2.67 -0.59 20.39
CA GLU A 73 -1.39 -1.29 20.23
C GLU A 73 -1.03 -1.50 18.74
N ILE A 74 -1.97 -1.19 17.83
CA ILE A 74 -1.78 -1.28 16.38
C ILE A 74 -1.28 0.07 15.89
N ILE A 75 0.02 0.14 15.57
CA ILE A 75 0.67 1.36 15.08
C ILE A 75 0.39 1.66 13.60
N HIS A 76 -0.13 0.67 12.85
CA HIS A 76 -0.46 0.82 11.43
C HIS A 76 -1.55 1.86 11.20
N GLN A 77 -1.39 2.62 10.11
CA GLN A 77 -2.25 3.73 9.75
C GLN A 77 -3.04 3.42 8.48
N ASP A 78 -4.21 4.03 8.37
CA ASP A 78 -5.08 3.85 7.22
C ASP A 78 -5.67 5.21 6.82
N THR A 79 -5.36 5.65 5.60
CA THR A 79 -5.83 6.94 5.08
C THR A 79 -7.34 6.98 4.90
N MET A 80 -7.99 5.83 4.69
CA MET A 80 -9.46 5.78 4.65
C MET A 80 -10.06 5.97 6.05
N GLU A 81 -9.44 5.41 7.09
CA GLU A 81 -9.86 5.63 8.48
C GLU A 81 -9.67 7.10 8.89
N MET A 82 -8.54 7.71 8.50
CA MET A 82 -8.27 9.14 8.70
C MET A 82 -9.34 10.02 8.05
N TRP A 83 -9.76 9.69 6.83
CA TRP A 83 -10.77 10.45 6.09
C TRP A 83 -12.19 10.27 6.63
N LYS A 84 -12.53 9.09 7.17
CA LYS A 84 -13.90 8.78 7.60
C LYS A 84 -14.40 9.68 8.73
N PHE A 85 -13.52 10.28 9.55
CA PHE A 85 -13.91 11.13 10.70
C PHE A 85 -15.00 10.50 11.61
N GLY A 86 -15.02 9.16 11.73
CA GLY A 86 -16.03 8.41 12.47
C GLY A 86 -17.27 7.97 11.68
N ASP A 87 -17.39 8.34 10.40
CA ASP A 87 -18.41 7.81 9.49
C ASP A 87 -18.14 6.34 9.17
N ARG A 88 -19.14 5.50 9.46
CA ARG A 88 -19.07 4.04 9.28
C ARG A 88 -19.59 3.57 7.92
N ARG A 89 -20.18 4.46 7.10
CA ARG A 89 -20.88 4.11 5.85
C ARG A 89 -20.22 4.65 4.59
N SER A 90 -19.27 5.57 4.71
CA SER A 90 -18.59 6.16 3.56
C SER A 90 -17.24 5.49 3.29
N TYR A 91 -17.15 4.77 2.18
CA TYR A 91 -15.89 4.37 1.57
C TYR A 91 -15.64 5.32 0.40
N SER A 92 -14.58 6.13 0.50
CA SER A 92 -14.15 7.01 -0.58
C SER A 92 -12.98 6.37 -1.31
N SER A 93 -12.99 6.34 -2.64
CA SER A 93 -11.89 5.76 -3.41
C SER A 93 -10.63 6.61 -3.30
N LEU A 94 -9.48 5.99 -3.54
CA LEU A 94 -8.19 6.67 -3.52
C LEU A 94 -8.14 7.80 -4.54
N GLU A 95 -8.66 7.54 -5.75
CA GLU A 95 -8.69 8.47 -6.87
C GLU A 95 -9.56 9.69 -6.57
N LEU A 96 -10.72 9.48 -5.95
CA LEU A 96 -11.61 10.56 -5.55
C LEU A 96 -10.92 11.48 -4.53
N LEU A 97 -10.25 10.91 -3.53
CA LEU A 97 -9.54 11.70 -2.52
C LEU A 97 -8.33 12.41 -3.12
N ALA A 98 -7.60 11.78 -4.03
CA ALA A 98 -6.47 12.39 -4.71
C ALA A 98 -6.89 13.61 -5.54
N GLU A 99 -7.95 13.48 -6.34
CA GLU A 99 -8.51 14.59 -7.13
C GLU A 99 -9.01 15.72 -6.21
N LEU A 100 -9.75 15.38 -5.14
CA LEU A 100 -10.25 16.35 -4.16
C LEU A 100 -9.12 17.15 -3.50
N MET A 101 -7.97 16.52 -3.27
CA MET A 101 -6.79 17.12 -2.63
C MET A 101 -5.80 17.74 -3.63
N GLY A 102 -6.13 17.76 -4.92
CA GLY A 102 -5.27 18.30 -5.98
C GLY A 102 -3.93 17.57 -6.11
N ILE A 103 -3.92 16.25 -5.87
CA ILE A 103 -2.74 15.40 -6.02
C ILE A 103 -2.75 14.85 -7.45
N GLU A 104 -1.80 15.29 -8.26
CA GLU A 104 -1.62 14.78 -9.62
C GLU A 104 -1.15 13.31 -9.60
N GLY A 105 -1.59 12.52 -10.59
CA GLY A 105 -1.18 11.12 -10.74
C GLY A 105 -2.31 10.08 -10.65
N ALA A 106 -3.52 10.46 -10.20
CA ALA A 106 -4.67 9.56 -10.11
C ALA A 106 -5.28 9.12 -11.46
N LYS A 107 -4.75 9.61 -12.58
CA LYS A 107 -5.21 9.29 -13.94
C LYS A 107 -4.17 8.43 -14.64
N ILE A 108 -4.10 7.16 -14.27
CA ILE A 108 -3.32 6.16 -15.03
C ILE A 108 -4.31 5.23 -15.73
N ASP A 109 -3.94 4.79 -16.93
CA ASP A 109 -4.70 3.90 -17.83
C ASP A 109 -4.89 2.48 -17.25
N LEU A 110 -4.94 2.29 -15.94
CA LEU A 110 -5.30 1.01 -15.33
C LEU A 110 -6.18 1.28 -14.12
N SER A 111 -7.28 0.53 -14.05
CA SER A 111 -8.18 0.51 -12.91
C SER A 111 -8.10 -0.86 -12.26
N GLY A 112 -8.37 -0.95 -10.96
CA GLY A 112 -8.22 -2.19 -10.19
C GLY A 112 -8.97 -3.39 -10.78
N ASP A 113 -10.12 -3.17 -11.45
CA ASP A 113 -10.90 -4.21 -12.13
C ASP A 113 -10.21 -4.78 -13.39
N ARG A 114 -9.29 -4.02 -14.01
CA ARG A 114 -8.54 -4.46 -15.19
C ARG A 114 -7.26 -5.22 -14.87
N VAL A 115 -6.78 -5.19 -13.63
CA VAL A 115 -5.54 -5.87 -13.21
C VAL A 115 -5.56 -7.36 -13.57
N ASN A 116 -6.71 -8.03 -13.38
CA ASN A 116 -6.86 -9.45 -13.75
C ASN A 116 -6.67 -9.68 -15.26
N HIS A 117 -7.28 -8.83 -16.09
CA HIS A 117 -7.16 -8.92 -17.53
C HIS A 117 -5.72 -8.72 -17.97
N VAL A 118 -5.05 -7.68 -17.46
CA VAL A 118 -3.67 -7.37 -17.80
C VAL A 118 -2.73 -8.52 -17.41
N PHE A 119 -2.93 -9.12 -16.23
CA PHE A 119 -2.07 -10.21 -15.77
C PHE A 119 -2.25 -11.49 -16.60
N TYR A 120 -3.49 -11.93 -16.84
CA TYR A 120 -3.76 -13.23 -17.48
C TYR A 120 -3.83 -13.19 -19.01
N LYS A 121 -4.23 -12.05 -19.60
CA LYS A 121 -4.41 -11.90 -21.05
C LYS A 121 -3.25 -11.16 -21.68
N GLU A 122 -2.96 -9.95 -21.20
CA GLU A 122 -1.87 -9.13 -21.77
C GLU A 122 -0.49 -9.63 -21.31
N LYS A 123 -0.42 -10.30 -20.15
CA LYS A 123 0.80 -10.77 -19.50
C LYS A 123 1.80 -9.63 -19.21
N ASP A 124 1.28 -8.45 -18.93
CA ASP A 124 2.07 -7.24 -18.68
C ASP A 124 2.15 -6.96 -17.18
N LEU A 125 3.07 -7.68 -16.52
CA LEU A 125 3.30 -7.52 -15.08
C LEU A 125 3.95 -6.16 -14.75
N ASP A 126 4.78 -5.63 -15.65
CA ASP A 126 5.48 -4.36 -15.45
C ASP A 126 4.50 -3.19 -15.41
N ARG A 127 3.46 -3.22 -16.24
CA ARG A 127 2.37 -2.25 -16.19
C ARG A 127 1.59 -2.30 -14.87
N ILE A 128 1.31 -3.49 -14.36
CA ILE A 128 0.66 -3.65 -13.05
C ILE A 128 1.56 -3.12 -11.93
N ALA A 129 2.85 -3.44 -11.98
CA ALA A 129 3.84 -2.99 -11.02
C ALA A 129 3.98 -1.46 -11.00
N ALA A 130 3.96 -0.81 -12.17
CA ALA A 130 3.97 0.64 -12.29
C ALA A 130 2.71 1.27 -11.68
N TYR A 131 1.53 0.74 -12.04
CA TYR A 131 0.23 1.18 -11.50
C TYR A 131 0.19 1.10 -9.97
N CYS A 132 0.54 -0.04 -9.38
CA CYS A 132 0.58 -0.17 -7.91
C CYS A 132 1.60 0.76 -7.26
N GLY A 133 2.74 1.01 -7.91
CA GLY A 133 3.74 1.96 -7.42
C GLY A 133 3.21 3.40 -7.39
N ASP A 134 2.43 3.79 -8.38
CA ASP A 134 1.79 5.11 -8.44
C ASP A 134 0.68 5.27 -7.40
N ASP A 135 -0.14 4.24 -7.18
CA ASP A 135 -1.12 4.24 -6.08
C ASP A 135 -0.45 4.43 -4.71
N VAL A 136 0.69 3.77 -4.47
CA VAL A 136 1.47 3.94 -3.23
C VAL A 136 1.99 5.37 -3.09
N ILE A 137 2.41 6.02 -4.19
CA ILE A 137 2.78 7.44 -4.16
C ILE A 137 1.58 8.29 -3.74
N ILE A 138 0.40 8.07 -4.34
CA ILE A 138 -0.82 8.82 -3.99
C ILE A 138 -1.18 8.65 -2.52
N VAL A 139 -1.12 7.41 -1.99
CA VAL A 139 -1.35 7.14 -0.56
C VAL A 139 -0.38 7.93 0.32
N ALA A 140 0.91 7.98 -0.05
CA ALA A 140 1.90 8.75 0.70
C ALA A 140 1.60 10.27 0.65
N GLN A 141 1.22 10.81 -0.51
CA GLN A 141 0.86 12.22 -0.66
C GLN A 141 -0.40 12.58 0.16
N LEU A 142 -1.43 11.72 0.13
CA LEU A 142 -2.63 11.90 0.95
C LEU A 142 -2.31 11.85 2.44
N TYR A 143 -1.47 10.89 2.86
CA TYR A 143 -1.01 10.81 4.23
C TYR A 143 -0.36 12.13 4.68
N LEU A 144 0.52 12.72 3.85
CA LEU A 144 1.14 14.02 4.15
C LEU A 144 0.10 15.14 4.26
N ARG A 145 -0.86 15.20 3.32
CA ARG A 145 -1.95 16.20 3.35
C ARG A 145 -2.77 16.11 4.64
N PHE A 146 -3.13 14.91 5.08
CA PHE A 146 -3.87 14.71 6.33
C PHE A 146 -3.10 15.13 7.58
N HIS A 147 -1.78 15.19 7.50
CA HIS A 147 -0.90 15.69 8.56
C HIS A 147 -0.50 17.17 8.37
N PHE A 148 -1.15 17.89 7.46
CA PHE A 148 -0.83 19.29 7.12
C PHE A 148 0.63 19.49 6.68
N LEU A 149 1.23 18.46 6.08
CA LEU A 149 2.57 18.52 5.51
C LEU A 149 2.51 18.81 4.01
N SER A 150 3.57 19.42 3.49
CA SER A 150 3.76 19.58 2.05
C SER A 150 3.90 18.22 1.38
N ILE A 151 3.35 18.11 0.17
CA ILE A 151 3.56 16.95 -0.70
C ILE A 151 5.04 16.82 -1.09
N VAL A 152 5.45 15.61 -1.44
CA VAL A 152 6.78 15.38 -2.01
C VAL A 152 6.74 15.82 -3.47
N GLU A 153 7.59 16.78 -3.83
CA GLU A 153 7.73 17.20 -5.22
C GLU A 153 8.21 16.05 -6.12
N PRO A 154 7.78 15.96 -7.39
CA PRO A 154 8.12 14.84 -8.27
C PRO A 154 9.62 14.52 -8.38
N GLN A 155 10.48 15.54 -8.39
CA GLN A 155 11.94 15.37 -8.43
C GLN A 155 12.53 14.70 -7.18
N ASN A 156 11.79 14.71 -6.06
CA ASN A 156 12.18 14.12 -4.78
C ASN A 156 11.55 12.73 -4.57
N ILE A 157 10.89 12.17 -5.59
CA ILE A 157 10.33 10.81 -5.60
C ILE A 157 11.27 9.90 -6.41
N GLU A 158 11.93 8.97 -5.72
CA GLU A 158 12.85 8.00 -6.32
C GLU A 158 12.14 6.64 -6.44
N LYS A 159 11.89 6.19 -7.69
CA LYS A 159 11.44 4.82 -7.99
C LYS A 159 12.68 3.92 -8.14
N LEU A 160 12.79 2.90 -7.27
CA LEU A 160 13.94 1.99 -7.12
C LEU A 160 13.78 0.67 -7.89
#